data_AF-A0A1E7KRS4-F1
#
_entry.id   AF-A0A1E7KRS4-F1
#
_cell.length_a   1.000
_cell.length_b   1.000
_cell.length_c   1.000
_cell.angle_alpha   90.00
_cell.angle_beta   90.00
_cell.angle_gamma   90.00
#
_symmetry.space_group_name_H-M   'P 1'
#
loop_
_entity.id
_entity.type
_entity.pdbx_description
1 polymer ?
#
loop_
_entity_poly.entity_id
_entity_poly.type
_entity_poly.pdbx_seq_one_letter_code
_entity_poly.pdbx_strand_id
1 'polypeptide(L)'
;GTAAAAAPTGAASGSAVRPAADPCHHSGARPTLRQGDTGPAVKQAQCYLLHTLIIDDIIEVDGDFDAETALRVRQFQSCTGLPVNGVVGAETWSVFEEYVSSGRVC
;
A
#
# COMPACT_ATOMS: atom_id res chain seq x y z
N GLY A 1 34.94 30.35 3.35
CA GLY A 1 35.20 29.11 2.61
C GLY A 1 35.55 28.02 3.60
N THR A 2 35.17 26.78 3.29
CA THR A 2 35.26 25.54 4.11
C THR A 2 34.26 25.51 5.28
N ALA A 3 33.54 24.43 5.59
CA ALA A 3 33.49 23.06 5.06
C ALA A 3 32.09 22.46 5.32
N ALA A 4 31.74 21.48 4.51
CA ALA A 4 30.60 20.60 4.69
C ALA A 4 30.84 19.52 5.77
N ALA A 5 29.73 18.85 6.10
CA ALA A 5 29.58 17.54 6.76
C ALA A 5 29.60 17.49 8.29
N ALA A 6 28.48 17.04 8.86
CA ALA A 6 28.41 15.80 9.64
C ALA A 6 26.95 15.47 9.99
N ALA A 7 26.45 14.35 9.47
CA ALA A 7 25.45 13.57 10.19
C ALA A 7 26.12 12.92 11.41
N PRO A 8 25.37 12.62 12.47
CA PRO A 8 25.33 11.21 12.86
C PRO A 8 23.94 10.70 13.28
N THR A 9 23.67 9.48 12.81
CA THR A 9 23.02 8.32 13.46
C THR A 9 21.88 8.52 14.46
N GLY A 10 20.76 7.85 14.17
CA GLY A 10 19.76 7.46 15.14
C GLY A 10 18.97 6.24 14.66
N ALA A 11 19.60 5.07 14.63
CA ALA A 11 18.87 3.82 14.59
C ALA A 11 18.20 3.62 15.95
N ALA A 12 16.88 3.83 16.01
CA ALA A 12 16.05 3.34 17.10
C ALA A 12 15.29 2.12 16.58
N SER A 13 15.85 0.94 16.87
CA SER A 13 15.10 -0.31 16.88
C SER A 13 14.01 -0.20 17.94
N GLY A 14 12.82 0.22 17.52
CA GLY A 14 11.60 -0.09 18.26
C GLY A 14 11.26 -1.55 17.99
N SER A 15 11.09 -2.35 19.04
CA SER A 15 10.46 -3.67 18.95
C SER A 15 9.06 -3.52 18.37
N ALA A 16 8.95 -3.54 17.05
CA ALA A 16 7.68 -3.76 16.40
C ALA A 16 7.30 -5.21 16.69
N VAL A 17 6.17 -5.41 17.37
CA VAL A 17 5.38 -6.64 17.26
C VAL A 17 5.49 -7.05 15.80
N ARG A 18 6.13 -8.19 15.51
CA ARG A 18 6.18 -8.69 14.13
C ARG A 18 4.72 -8.78 13.72
N PRO A 19 4.24 -7.98 12.75
CA PRO A 19 2.92 -8.23 12.22
C PRO A 19 2.96 -9.68 11.73
N ALA A 20 1.83 -10.40 11.78
CA ALA A 20 1.67 -11.53 10.90
C ALA A 20 2.21 -11.08 9.52
N ALA A 21 3.26 -11.75 9.05
CA ALA A 21 4.14 -11.26 8.00
C ALA A 21 3.29 -10.62 6.89
N ASP A 22 3.33 -9.28 6.80
CA ASP A 22 2.60 -8.54 5.77
C ASP A 22 2.93 -9.19 4.42
N PRO A 23 1.99 -9.87 3.74
CA PRO A 23 2.36 -10.79 2.67
C PRO A 23 3.06 -10.10 1.50
N CYS A 24 2.91 -8.78 1.37
CA CYS A 24 3.48 -7.99 0.30
C CYS A 24 4.83 -7.37 0.66
N HIS A 25 5.09 -7.05 1.93
CA HIS A 25 6.38 -6.56 2.45
C HIS A 25 7.10 -5.47 1.59
N HIS A 26 6.37 -4.62 0.86
CA HIS A 26 6.96 -3.59 -0.01
C HIS A 26 7.21 -2.28 0.75
N SER A 27 6.35 -1.93 1.70
CA SER A 27 6.48 -0.73 2.53
C SER A 27 5.66 -0.84 3.81
N GLY A 28 6.19 -0.32 4.92
CA GLY A 28 5.41 -0.09 6.15
C GLY A 28 4.69 1.27 6.18
N ALA A 29 4.95 2.15 5.21
CA ALA A 29 4.28 3.45 5.12
C ALA A 29 2.87 3.30 4.55
N ARG A 30 1.94 4.12 5.04
CA ARG A 30 0.54 4.19 4.60
C ARG A 30 0.13 5.62 4.19
N PRO A 31 0.85 6.27 3.26
CA PRO A 31 0.51 7.61 2.81
C PRO A 31 -0.79 7.59 1.99
N THR A 32 -1.39 8.77 1.77
CA THR A 32 -2.47 8.89 0.78
C THR A 32 -1.90 8.70 -0.62
N LEU A 33 -2.39 7.69 -1.35
CA LEU A 33 -1.98 7.41 -2.73
C LEU A 33 -3.11 7.72 -3.72
N ARG A 34 -2.75 8.24 -4.88
CA ARG A 34 -3.65 8.51 -6.01
C ARG A 34 -2.92 8.30 -7.33
N GLN A 35 -3.67 8.34 -8.42
CA GLN A 35 -3.12 8.20 -9.77
C GLN A 35 -1.96 9.18 -10.02
N GLY A 36 -0.86 8.64 -10.54
CA GLY A 36 0.40 9.36 -10.79
C GLY A 36 1.41 9.29 -9.65
N ASP A 37 1.02 8.83 -8.45
CA ASP A 37 1.97 8.56 -7.38
C ASP A 37 2.81 7.32 -7.71
N THR A 38 4.05 7.28 -7.20
CA THR A 38 4.98 6.16 -7.44
C THR A 38 5.72 5.75 -6.18
N GLY A 39 6.27 4.54 -6.19
CA GLY A 39 7.21 4.04 -5.19
C GLY A 39 6.72 2.84 -4.37
N PRO A 40 7.42 2.50 -3.27
CA PRO A 40 7.22 1.25 -2.54
C PRO A 40 5.85 1.17 -1.84
N ALA A 41 5.25 2.31 -1.46
CA ALA A 41 3.90 2.34 -0.93
C ALA A 41 2.85 1.98 -2.00
N VAL A 42 3.09 2.32 -3.27
CA VAL A 42 2.20 1.93 -4.37
C VAL A 42 2.28 0.42 -4.61
N LYS A 43 3.50 -0.15 -4.62
CA LYS A 43 3.68 -1.61 -4.68
C LYS A 43 2.90 -2.34 -3.60
N GLN A 44 2.93 -1.80 -2.39
CA GLN A 44 2.17 -2.32 -1.27
C GLN A 44 0.66 -2.35 -1.57
N ALA A 45 0.10 -1.25 -2.08
CA ALA A 45 -1.31 -1.18 -2.44
C ALA A 45 -1.66 -2.13 -3.60
N GLN A 46 -0.84 -2.18 -4.65
CA GLN A 46 -1.02 -3.09 -5.80
C GLN A 46 -1.06 -4.55 -5.35
N CYS A 47 -0.10 -4.97 -4.51
CA CYS A 47 -0.09 -6.33 -4.00
C CYS A 47 -1.31 -6.66 -3.11
N TYR A 48 -1.78 -5.72 -2.29
CA TYR A 48 -3.04 -5.89 -1.54
C TYR A 48 -4.25 -6.01 -2.47
N LEU A 49 -4.31 -5.25 -3.55
CA LEU A 49 -5.39 -5.36 -4.55
C LEU A 49 -5.41 -6.75 -5.20
N LEU A 50 -4.24 -7.31 -5.55
CA LEU A 50 -4.15 -8.68 -6.07
C LEU A 50 -4.74 -9.70 -5.09
N HIS A 51 -4.37 -9.62 -3.79
CA HIS A 51 -4.86 -10.55 -2.77
C HIS A 51 -6.34 -10.37 -2.44
N THR A 52 -6.84 -9.14 -2.42
CA THR A 52 -8.22 -8.84 -2.01
C THR A 52 -9.24 -8.99 -3.13
N LEU A 53 -8.82 -8.93 -4.39
CA LEU A 53 -9.71 -9.07 -5.56
C LEU A 53 -9.49 -10.37 -6.35
N ILE A 54 -8.44 -11.15 -6.06
CA ILE A 54 -8.03 -12.36 -6.81
C ILE A 54 -7.93 -12.05 -8.32
N ILE A 55 -7.14 -11.02 -8.63
CA ILE A 55 -6.92 -10.53 -10.00
C ILE A 55 -5.46 -10.70 -10.41
N ASP A 56 -4.87 -11.84 -10.05
CA ASP A 56 -3.50 -12.17 -10.44
C ASP A 56 -3.29 -11.92 -11.94
N ASP A 57 -2.12 -11.35 -12.29
CA ASP A 57 -1.73 -10.97 -13.66
C ASP A 57 -2.54 -9.84 -14.34
N ILE A 58 -3.43 -9.16 -13.61
CA ILE A 58 -4.16 -8.00 -14.14
C ILE A 58 -3.40 -6.69 -13.92
N ILE A 59 -2.95 -6.43 -12.68
CA ILE A 59 -2.14 -5.24 -12.39
C ILE A 59 -0.70 -5.66 -12.09
N GLU A 60 0.26 -4.89 -12.59
CA GLU A 60 1.67 -5.07 -12.26
C GLU A 60 1.99 -4.47 -10.89
N VAL A 61 2.87 -5.12 -10.12
CA VAL A 61 3.39 -4.60 -8.85
C VAL A 61 4.69 -3.81 -9.11
N ASP A 62 4.59 -2.84 -10.01
CA ASP A 62 5.69 -2.02 -10.51
C ASP A 62 5.96 -0.79 -9.64
N GLY A 63 4.99 -0.41 -8.81
CA GLY A 63 5.04 0.77 -7.97
C GLY A 63 4.57 2.04 -8.66
N ASP A 64 3.89 1.94 -9.80
CA ASP A 64 3.30 3.06 -10.52
C ASP A 64 1.78 3.05 -10.35
N PHE A 65 1.23 4.11 -9.76
CA PHE A 65 -0.21 4.20 -9.53
C PHE A 65 -0.87 4.68 -10.82
N ASP A 66 -1.02 3.77 -11.76
CA ASP A 66 -1.54 4.02 -13.08
C ASP A 66 -3.10 4.03 -13.10
N ALA A 67 -3.66 4.10 -14.31
CA ALA A 67 -5.11 4.10 -14.48
C ALA A 67 -5.75 2.76 -14.09
N GLU A 68 -5.03 1.64 -14.30
CA GLU A 68 -5.55 0.33 -13.96
C GLU A 68 -5.55 0.11 -12.44
N THR A 69 -4.47 0.50 -11.74
CA THR A 69 -4.41 0.52 -10.28
C THR A 69 -5.56 1.35 -9.71
N ALA A 70 -5.82 2.55 -10.24
CA ALA A 70 -6.93 3.39 -9.81
C ALA A 70 -8.31 2.72 -10.00
N LEU A 71 -8.50 2.00 -11.10
CA LEU A 71 -9.72 1.25 -11.35
C LEU A 71 -9.92 0.12 -10.32
N ARG A 72 -8.85 -0.61 -9.98
CA ARG A 72 -8.91 -1.68 -8.98
C ARG A 72 -9.14 -1.15 -7.57
N VAL A 73 -8.58 0.01 -7.22
CA VAL A 73 -8.91 0.69 -5.96
C VAL A 73 -10.41 1.01 -5.90
N ARG A 74 -10.99 1.53 -6.97
CA ARG A 74 -12.45 1.79 -7.03
C ARG A 74 -13.26 0.51 -6.88
N GLN A 75 -12.84 -0.57 -7.52
CA GLN A 75 -13.50 -1.88 -7.40
C GLN A 75 -13.48 -2.38 -5.95
N PHE A 76 -12.31 -2.33 -5.29
CA PHE A 76 -12.17 -2.70 -3.89
C PHE A 76 -13.03 -1.81 -2.97
N GLN A 77 -13.01 -0.49 -3.18
CA GLN A 77 -13.84 0.44 -2.43
C GLN A 77 -15.33 0.12 -2.58
N SER A 78 -15.79 -0.18 -3.80
CA SER A 78 -17.17 -0.56 -4.06
C SER A 78 -17.57 -1.86 -3.36
N CYS A 79 -16.68 -2.86 -3.34
CA CYS A 79 -16.91 -4.13 -2.67
C CYS A 79 -17.01 -3.98 -1.14
N THR A 80 -16.18 -3.10 -0.56
CA THR A 80 -16.06 -2.93 0.89
C THR A 80 -17.00 -1.86 1.47
N GLY A 81 -17.78 -1.18 0.61
CA GLY A 81 -18.69 -0.12 1.01
C GLY A 81 -18.01 1.23 1.30
N LEU A 82 -16.75 1.38 0.91
CA LEU A 82 -16.01 2.64 1.05
C LEU A 82 -16.40 3.65 -0.03
N PRO A 83 -16.11 4.96 0.18
CA PRO A 83 -16.25 5.97 -0.86
C PRO A 83 -15.41 5.62 -2.11
N VAL A 84 -16.05 5.48 -3.27
CA VAL A 84 -15.43 5.06 -4.54
C VAL A 84 -14.71 6.23 -5.23
N ASN A 85 -13.66 6.74 -4.60
CA ASN A 85 -12.90 7.90 -5.07
C ASN A 85 -11.63 7.51 -5.85
N GLY A 86 -11.20 6.25 -5.78
CA GLY A 86 -9.96 5.77 -6.43
C GLY A 86 -8.67 6.23 -5.73
N VAL A 87 -8.77 6.70 -4.48
CA VAL A 87 -7.67 7.19 -3.65
C VAL A 87 -7.48 6.22 -2.48
N VAL A 88 -6.25 5.77 -2.24
CA VAL A 88 -5.91 4.93 -1.08
C VAL A 88 -5.58 5.84 0.09
N GLY A 89 -6.58 6.12 0.91
CA GLY A 89 -6.45 6.86 2.17
C GLY A 89 -6.30 5.94 3.38
N ALA A 90 -6.23 6.53 4.58
CA ALA A 90 -6.10 5.78 5.84
C ALA A 90 -7.21 4.74 6.04
N GLU A 91 -8.44 5.05 5.62
CA GLU A 91 -9.57 4.12 5.69
C GLU A 91 -9.37 2.93 4.75
N THR A 92 -9.00 3.18 3.49
CA THR A 92 -8.71 2.11 2.51
C THR A 92 -7.55 1.23 2.97
N TRP A 93 -6.49 1.81 3.54
CA TRP A 93 -5.38 1.05 4.13
C TRP A 93 -5.82 0.12 5.25
N SER A 94 -6.65 0.62 6.17
CA SER A 94 -7.15 -0.17 7.29
C SER A 94 -7.96 -1.38 6.81
N VAL A 95 -8.80 -1.18 5.78
CA VAL A 95 -9.61 -2.26 5.21
C VAL A 95 -8.76 -3.25 4.43
N PHE A 96 -7.72 -2.81 3.70
CA PHE A 96 -6.77 -3.73 3.07
C PHE A 96 -6.12 -4.66 4.11
N GLU A 97 -5.60 -4.10 5.19
CA GLU A 97 -4.95 -4.88 6.26
C GLU A 97 -5.92 -5.88 6.90
N GLU A 98 -7.16 -5.47 7.15
CA GLU A 98 -8.20 -6.36 7.67
C GLU A 98 -8.53 -7.50 6.70
N TYR A 99 -8.70 -7.19 5.40
CA TYR A 99 -9.01 -8.21 4.38
C TYR A 99 -7.86 -9.20 4.22
N VAL A 100 -6.64 -8.70 4.09
CA VAL A 100 -5.44 -9.52 3.89
C VAL A 100 -5.15 -10.38 5.12
N SER A 101 -5.29 -9.84 6.34
CA SER A 101 -5.10 -10.62 7.57
C SER A 101 -6.21 -11.64 7.83
N SER A 102 -7.44 -11.35 7.40
CA SER A 102 -8.58 -12.26 7.55
C SER A 102 -8.72 -13.25 6.38
N GLY A 103 -7.91 -13.13 5.33
CA GLY A 103 -8.06 -13.91 4.10
C GLY A 103 -9.38 -13.66 3.37
N ARG A 104 -10.00 -12.49 3.57
CA ARG A 104 -11.24 -12.11 2.90
C ARG A 104 -10.93 -11.57 1.51
N VAL A 105 -11.83 -11.89 0.60
CA VAL A 105 -11.80 -11.40 -0.78
C VAL A 105 -13.13 -10.75 -1.11
N CYS A 106 -13.05 -9.79 -2.01
CA CYS A 106 -14.16 -9.45 -2.87
C CYS A 106 -14.33 -10.57 -3.91
#